data_AF-A0A3D1ZNQ5-F1
#
_entry.id   AF-A0A3D1ZNQ5-F1
#
_cell.length_a   1.000
_cell.length_b   1.000
_cell.length_c   1.000
_cell.angle_alpha   90.00
_cell.angle_beta   90.00
_cell.angle_gamma   90.00
#
_symmetry.space_group_name_H-M   'P 1'
#
loop_
_entity.id
_entity.type
_entity.pdbx_description
1 polymer ?
#
loop_
_entity_poly.entity_id
_entity_poly.type
_entity_poly.pdbx_seq_one_letter_code
_entity_poly.pdbx_strand_id
1 'polypeptide(L)' 'DQIQHVEMARDIAQRFNHHYGPHFALPEAVIDDNVAVLQGLDGRKMSKSYNNT' A
#
# COMPACT_ATOMS: atom_id res chain seq x y z
N ASP A 1 1.77 6.83 -0.35
CA ASP A 1 3.12 6.34 -0.74
C ASP A 1 3.08 4.94 -1.34
N GLN A 2 2.16 4.05 -0.92
CA GLN A 2 2.13 2.66 -1.38
C GLN A 2 1.46 2.40 -2.74
N ILE A 3 0.81 3.40 -3.37
CA ILE A 3 0.07 3.23 -4.64
C ILE A 3 0.98 2.68 -5.75
N GLN A 4 2.19 3.23 -5.86
CA GLN A 4 3.16 2.81 -6.88
C GLN A 4 3.56 1.34 -6.74
N HIS A 5 3.59 0.80 -5.52
CA HIS A 5 3.87 -0.63 -5.31
C HIS A 5 2.74 -1.52 -5.85
N VAL A 6 1.49 -1.07 -5.70
CA VAL A 6 0.32 -1.78 -6.24
C VAL A 6 0.31 -1.76 -7.77
N GLU A 7 0.70 -0.64 -8.38
CA GLU A 7 0.85 -0.53 -9.84
C GLU A 7 1.91 -1.49 -10.38
N MET A 8 3.10 -1.54 -9.75
CA MET A 8 4.16 -2.48 -10.14
C MET A 8 3.71 -3.94 -10.00
N ALA A 9 3.00 -4.28 -8.91
CA ALA A 9 2.47 -5.63 -8.72
C ALA A 9 1.48 -6.02 -9.81
N ARG A 10 0.61 -5.09 -10.22
CA ARG A 10 -0.35 -5.30 -11.31
C ARG A 10 0.33 -5.52 -12.65
N ASP A 11 1.36 -4.73 -12.98
CA ASP A 11 2.09 -4.86 -14.24
C ASP A 11 2.81 -6.22 -14.33
N ILE A 12 3.42 -6.67 -13.24
CA ILE A 12 4.06 -7.99 -13.16
C ILE A 12 3.03 -9.10 -13.32
N ALA A 13 1.90 -9.02 -12.61
CA ALA A 13 0.82 -9.99 -12.68
C ALA A 13 0.23 -10.10 -14.10
N GLN A 14 0.02 -8.97 -14.79
CA GLN A 14 -0.46 -8.97 -16.18
C GLN A 14 0.53 -9.62 -17.13
N ARG A 15 1.82 -9.29 -17.05
CA ARG A 15 2.86 -9.88 -17.90
C ARG A 15 2.96 -11.39 -17.69
N PHE A 16 2.92 -11.83 -16.43
CA PHE A 16 2.95 -13.26 -16.13
C PHE A 16 1.71 -13.96 -16.71
N ASN A 17 0.53 -13.39 -16.50
CA ASN A 17 -0.70 -13.98 -17.03
C ASN A 17 -0.73 -14.04 -18.56
N HIS A 18 -0.12 -13.05 -19.24
CA HIS A 18 0.00 -13.06 -20.69
C HIS A 18 0.87 -14.21 -21.20
N HIS A 19 1.97 -14.52 -20.52
CA HIS A 19 2.89 -15.57 -20.94
C HIS A 19 2.46 -16.98 -20.54
N TYR A 20 1.80 -17.14 -19.39
CA TYR A 20 1.56 -18.45 -18.78
C TYR A 20 0.07 -18.80 -18.65
N GLY A 21 -0.83 -17.87 -18.99
CA GLY A 21 -2.26 -18.02 -18.76
C GLY A 21 -2.70 -17.43 -17.41
N PRO A 22 -4.02 -17.42 -17.13
CA PRO A 22 -4.56 -16.69 -15.98
C PRO A 22 -4.18 -17.36 -14.65
N HIS A 23 -3.16 -16.81 -13.98
CA HIS A 23 -2.65 -17.31 -12.70
C HIS A 23 -2.83 -16.33 -11.55
N PHE A 24 -2.71 -15.03 -11.80
CA PHE A 24 -2.80 -13.98 -10.79
C PHE A 24 -4.04 -13.11 -10.97
N ALA A 25 -4.73 -12.80 -9.87
CA ALA A 25 -5.70 -11.71 -9.84
C ALA A 25 -4.99 -10.36 -9.83
N LEU A 26 -5.53 -9.38 -10.55
CA LEU A 26 -4.92 -8.05 -10.63
C LEU A 26 -5.28 -7.24 -9.37
N PRO A 27 -4.29 -6.74 -8.62
CA PRO A 27 -4.55 -5.96 -7.42
C PRO A 27 -5.04 -4.54 -7.78
N GLU A 28 -5.89 -3.99 -6.91
CA GLU A 28 -6.34 -2.60 -6.96
C GLU A 28 -5.93 -1.89 -5.66
N ALA A 29 -5.46 -0.64 -5.79
CA ALA A 29 -5.11 0.17 -4.63
C ALA A 29 -6.39 0.68 -3.98
N VAL A 30 -6.64 0.27 -2.75
CA VAL A 30 -7.71 0.82 -1.92
C VAL A 30 -7.08 1.86 -1.00
N ILE A 31 -7.53 3.11 -1.14
CA ILE A 31 -7.11 4.22 -0.29
C ILE A 31 -8.30 4.53 0.61
N ASP A 32 -8.07 4.50 1.92
CA ASP A 32 -9.03 5.03 2.89
C ASP A 32 -8.75 6.52 3.05
N ASP A 33 -9.72 7.38 2.74
CA ASP A 33 -9.60 8.82 2.90
C ASP A 33 -9.65 9.23 4.38
N ASN A 34 -10.10 8.35 5.28
CA ASN A 34 -10.22 8.58 6.72
C ASN A 34 -9.02 8.07 7.51
N VAL A 35 -7.81 8.10 6.95
CA VAL A 35 -6.60 7.87 7.75
C VAL A 35 -6.36 9.10 8.62
N ALA A 36 -7.09 9.22 9.72
CA ALA A 36 -6.82 10.17 10.77
C ALA A 36 -5.42 9.85 11.30
N VAL A 37 -4.45 10.70 10.95
CA VAL A 37 -3.10 10.60 11.48
C VAL A 37 -3.19 10.89 12.97
N LEU A 38 -3.16 9.83 13.79
CA LEU A 38 -3.16 9.97 15.24
C LEU A 38 -1.93 10.78 15.66
N GLN A 39 -2.14 11.82 16.46
CA GLN A 39 -1.03 12.56 17.05
C GLN A 39 -0.47 11.76 18.24
N GLY A 40 0.86 11.65 18.30
CA GLY A 40 1.57 11.12 19.44
C GLY A 40 1.54 12.11 20.60
N LEU A 41 2.02 11.68 21.77
CA LEU A 41 2.07 12.48 23.01
C LEU A 41 2.88 13.78 22.87
N ASP A 42 3.73 13.87 21.85
CA ASP A 42 4.59 15.00 21.52
C ASP A 42 4.03 15.88 20.38
N GLY A 43 2.80 15.65 19.94
CA GLY A 43 2.13 16.41 18.87
C GLY A 43 2.59 16.08 17.44
N ARG A 44 3.59 15.22 17.27
CA ARG A 44 4.00 14.68 15.95
C ARG A 44 3.10 13.51 15.57
N LYS A 45 3.18 13.04 14.31
CA LYS A 45 2.53 11.78 13.90
C LYS A 45 2.97 10.65 14.84
N MET A 46 2.01 9.91 15.39
CA MET A 46 2.30 8.75 16.23
C MET A 46 3.07 7.70 15.43
N SER A 47 4.19 7.25 15.96
CA SER A 47 5.07 6.24 15.37
C SER A 47 5.82 5.47 16.45
N LYS A 48 5.87 4.14 16.29
CA LYS A 48 6.69 3.26 17.14
C LYS A 48 8.17 3.66 17.10
N SER A 49 8.65 4.23 15.99
CA SER A 49 10.04 4.68 15.85
C SER A 49 10.34 6.00 16.57
N TYR A 50 9.32 6.81 16.87
CA TYR A 50 9.47 8.06 17.63
C TYR A 50 9.28 7.85 19.12
N ASN A 51 8.96 6.61 19.54
CA ASN A 51 8.64 6.26 20.93
C ASN A 51 7.54 7.17 21.52
N ASN A 52 6.56 7.54 20.68
CA ASN A 52 5.47 8.47 21.02
C ASN A 52 4.08 7.80 20.90
N THR A 53 4.04 6.47 21.10
CA THR A 53 2.82 5.65 21.16
C THR A 53 2.20 5.64 22.54
#